data_AF-A0AAD5T882-F1
#
_entry.id   AF-A0AAD5T882-F1
#
_cell.length_a   1.000
_cell.length_b   1.000
_cell.length_c   1.000
_cell.angle_alpha   90.00
_cell.angle_beta   90.00
_cell.angle_gamma   90.00
#
_symmetry.space_group_name_H-M   'P 1'
#
loop_
_entity.id
_entity.type
_entity.pdbx_description
1 polymer ?
#
loop_
_entity_poly.entity_id
_entity_poly.type
_entity_poly.pdbx_seq_one_letter_code
_entity_poly.pdbx_strand_id
1 'polypeptide(L)'
;DYINDRFNLTGLGAEVPRYSEAYALLTDSLEADDNEDEATRVEIESSARHLYGLLHARFVVTGRGLVKMFEKLRHAEFGRCPRVLCHNQAVLPIGLADVAGLRAVMLYCPRCEDVYAPPARRHALVDGAYFGTSFPHMLLQVYPQLMPTKPNDRYIPRIFGFKIHQTADEQRKQDQLRDSQKQRLLTYTE
;
A
#
# COMPACT_ATOMS: atom_id res chain seq x y z
N ASP A 1 25.14 5.27 2.84
CA ASP A 1 25.55 4.29 1.81
C ASP A 1 24.66 4.26 0.58
N TYR A 2 23.46 3.67 0.62
CA TYR A 2 22.62 3.47 -0.58
C TYR A 2 22.29 4.78 -1.32
N ILE A 3 21.92 5.82 -0.55
CA ILE A 3 21.63 7.17 -1.08
C ILE A 3 22.86 7.87 -1.65
N ASN A 4 24.08 7.53 -1.22
CA ASN A 4 25.31 8.19 -1.68
C ASN A 4 25.80 7.64 -3.03
N ASP A 5 25.29 6.48 -3.45
CA ASP A 5 25.60 5.90 -4.74
C ASP A 5 24.64 6.45 -5.81
N ARG A 6 25.20 7.30 -6.68
CA ARG A 6 24.48 8.02 -7.74
C ARG A 6 23.73 7.10 -8.70
N PHE A 7 24.20 5.86 -8.89
CA PHE A 7 23.52 4.90 -9.75
C PHE A 7 22.09 4.63 -9.28
N ASN A 8 21.86 4.56 -7.97
CA ASN A 8 20.54 4.32 -7.38
C ASN A 8 19.57 5.50 -7.54
N LEU A 9 20.09 6.70 -7.85
CA LEU A 9 19.33 7.94 -7.99
C LEU A 9 18.95 8.26 -9.45
N THR A 10 19.38 7.43 -10.40
CA THR A 10 19.18 7.65 -11.84
C THR A 10 17.70 7.92 -12.16
N GLY A 11 17.42 9.00 -12.90
CA GLY A 11 16.07 9.41 -13.29
C GLY A 11 15.31 10.28 -12.27
N LEU A 12 15.66 10.23 -10.97
CA LEU A 12 14.90 10.95 -9.93
C LEU A 12 15.04 12.48 -10.03
N GLY A 13 16.16 12.98 -10.58
CA GLY A 13 16.37 14.41 -10.75
C GLY A 13 15.38 15.10 -11.69
N ALA A 14 14.75 14.36 -12.60
CA ALA A 14 13.71 14.89 -13.48
C ALA A 14 12.30 14.85 -12.85
N GLU A 15 12.09 13.98 -11.86
CA GLU A 15 10.80 13.79 -11.19
C GLU A 15 10.62 14.70 -9.98
N VAL A 16 11.73 15.08 -9.32
CA VAL A 16 11.71 15.82 -8.05
C VAL A 16 12.06 17.30 -8.26
N PRO A 17 11.16 18.24 -7.90
CA PRO A 17 11.47 19.67 -7.87
C PRO A 17 12.57 19.98 -6.86
N ARG A 18 13.44 20.96 -7.14
CA ARG A 18 14.53 21.36 -6.20
C ARG A 18 15.39 20.16 -5.75
N TYR A 19 15.63 19.21 -6.66
CA TYR A 19 16.32 17.95 -6.37
C TYR A 19 17.64 18.12 -5.62
N SER A 20 18.48 19.08 -6.02
CA SER A 20 19.79 19.31 -5.40
C SER A 20 19.68 19.68 -3.91
N GLU A 21 18.74 20.55 -3.57
CA GLU A 21 18.50 21.02 -2.20
C GLU A 21 17.82 19.93 -1.36
N ALA A 22 16.84 19.23 -1.95
CA ALA A 22 16.20 18.08 -1.34
C ALA A 22 17.19 16.95 -1.04
N TYR A 23 18.11 16.65 -1.96
CA TYR A 23 19.17 15.67 -1.77
C TYR A 23 20.13 16.11 -0.66
N ALA A 24 20.57 17.38 -0.67
CA ALA A 24 21.45 17.92 0.36
C ALA A 24 20.80 17.86 1.75
N LEU A 25 19.49 18.11 1.84
CA LEU A 25 18.73 17.98 3.09
C LEU A 25 18.72 16.52 3.59
N LEU A 26 18.48 15.54 2.70
CA LEU A 26 18.47 14.12 3.06
C LEU A 26 19.85 13.56 3.44
N THR A 27 20.94 14.20 3.00
CA THR A 27 22.32 13.81 3.31
C THR A 27 22.95 14.65 4.41
N ASP A 28 22.17 15.45 5.13
CA ASP A 28 22.64 16.38 6.19
C ASP A 28 23.78 17.30 5.71
N SER A 29 23.76 17.68 4.43
CA SER A 29 24.77 18.53 3.78
C SER A 29 24.19 19.86 3.30
N LEU A 30 22.95 20.17 3.65
CA LEU A 30 22.34 21.46 3.37
C LEU A 30 22.90 22.49 4.34
N GLU A 31 23.49 23.56 3.81
CA GLU A 31 23.94 24.69 4.62
C GLU A 31 22.72 25.50 5.07
N ALA A 32 22.70 25.92 6.34
CA ALA A 32 21.64 26.77 6.85
C ALA A 32 21.80 28.18 6.27
N ASP A 33 20.84 28.62 5.45
CA ASP A 33 20.73 30.02 5.06
C ASP A 33 19.68 30.71 5.94
N ASP A 34 20.13 31.61 6.80
CA ASP A 34 19.27 32.40 7.70
C ASP A 34 18.39 33.40 6.93
N ASN A 35 18.69 33.67 5.66
CA ASN A 35 17.91 34.58 4.80
C ASN A 35 16.84 33.85 3.98
N GLU A 36 16.71 32.53 4.13
CA GLU A 36 15.79 31.74 3.32
C GLU A 36 14.35 31.89 3.81
N ASP A 37 13.46 32.28 2.89
CA ASP A 37 12.03 32.44 3.20
C ASP A 37 11.39 31.12 3.62
N GLU A 38 10.46 31.18 4.58
CA GLU A 38 9.78 29.99 5.12
C GLU A 38 9.04 29.17 4.05
N ALA A 39 8.48 29.84 3.03
CA ALA A 39 7.83 29.16 1.91
C ALA A 39 8.80 28.26 1.14
N THR A 40 10.03 28.74 0.91
CA THR A 40 11.08 27.99 0.22
C THR A 40 11.50 26.77 1.04
N ARG A 41 11.64 26.92 2.35
CA ARG A 41 11.96 25.81 3.26
C ARG A 41 10.91 24.71 3.21
N VAL A 42 9.63 25.07 3.26
CA VAL A 42 8.51 24.12 3.15
C VAL A 42 8.53 23.38 1.80
N GLU A 43 8.87 24.05 0.71
CA GLU A 43 9.03 23.41 -0.60
C GLU A 43 10.20 22.41 -0.62
N ILE A 44 11.37 22.78 -0.06
CA ILE A 44 12.54 21.88 0.04
C ILE A 44 12.17 20.64 0.86
N GLU A 45 11.53 20.81 2.02
CA GLU A 45 11.10 19.68 2.86
C GLU A 45 10.09 18.77 2.14
N SER A 46 9.18 19.37 1.36
CA SER A 46 8.22 18.63 0.55
C SER A 46 8.92 17.78 -0.52
N SER A 47 9.86 18.38 -1.25
CA SER A 47 10.69 17.70 -2.24
C SER A 47 11.56 16.61 -1.62
N ALA A 48 12.16 16.84 -0.44
CA ALA A 48 12.96 15.86 0.27
C ALA A 48 12.13 14.66 0.72
N ARG A 49 10.92 14.89 1.23
CA ARG A 49 9.96 13.82 1.57
C ARG A 49 9.59 12.99 0.34
N HIS A 50 9.35 13.65 -0.79
CA HIS A 50 9.02 12.98 -2.05
C HIS A 50 10.21 12.15 -2.57
N LEU A 51 11.40 12.73 -2.61
CA LEU A 51 12.64 12.07 -3.01
C LEU A 51 12.93 10.83 -2.16
N TYR A 52 12.81 10.96 -0.83
CA TYR A 52 12.99 9.84 0.09
C TYR A 52 11.99 8.72 -0.20
N GLY A 53 10.73 9.06 -0.49
CA GLY A 53 9.70 8.11 -0.86
C GLY A 53 10.04 7.32 -2.12
N LEU A 54 10.43 8.00 -3.20
CA LEU A 54 10.83 7.35 -4.45
C LEU A 54 12.08 6.48 -4.28
N LEU A 55 13.05 6.96 -3.51
CA LEU A 55 14.26 6.20 -3.19
C LEU A 55 13.94 4.97 -2.32
N HIS A 56 12.99 5.10 -1.39
CA HIS A 56 12.54 4.02 -0.53
C HIS A 56 11.93 2.89 -1.36
N ALA A 57 11.12 3.20 -2.36
CA ALA A 57 10.53 2.20 -3.27
C ALA A 57 11.61 1.34 -3.97
N ARG A 58 12.71 1.97 -4.38
CA ARG A 58 13.87 1.28 -4.96
C ARG A 58 14.65 0.50 -3.90
N PHE A 59 14.79 1.05 -2.70
CA PHE A 59 15.58 0.45 -1.63
C PHE A 59 14.93 -0.83 -1.08
N VAL A 60 13.61 -0.85 -0.87
CA VAL A 60 12.92 -1.98 -0.20
C VAL A 60 12.97 -3.29 -0.97
N VAL A 61 13.24 -3.24 -2.27
CA VAL A 61 13.43 -4.41 -3.14
C VAL A 61 14.89 -4.88 -3.22
N THR A 62 15.84 -4.15 -2.64
CA THR A 62 17.24 -4.60 -2.54
C THR A 62 17.43 -5.63 -1.44
N GLY A 63 18.49 -6.45 -1.49
CA GLY A 63 18.78 -7.44 -0.44
C GLY A 63 18.85 -6.84 0.97
N ARG A 64 19.47 -5.66 1.14
CA ARG A 64 19.52 -4.95 2.43
C ARG A 64 18.16 -4.40 2.85
N GLY A 65 17.38 -3.87 1.90
CA GLY A 65 16.03 -3.36 2.16
C GLY A 65 15.07 -4.47 2.58
N LEU A 66 15.12 -5.62 1.88
CA LEU A 66 14.33 -6.80 2.19
C LEU A 66 14.59 -7.32 3.60
N VAL A 67 15.86 -7.40 4.05
CA VAL A 67 16.18 -7.78 5.44
C VAL A 67 15.56 -6.81 6.44
N LYS A 68 15.64 -5.50 6.21
CA LYS A 68 15.03 -4.50 7.11
C LYS A 68 13.51 -4.63 7.16
N MET A 69 12.87 -4.83 6.01
CA MET A 69 11.41 -4.96 5.93
C MET A 69 10.91 -6.30 6.49
N PHE A 70 11.71 -7.36 6.36
CA PHE A 70 11.47 -8.65 7.00
C PHE A 70 11.41 -8.52 8.52
N GLU A 71 12.39 -7.84 9.14
CA GLU A 71 12.40 -7.61 10.58
C GLU A 71 11.14 -6.86 11.04
N LYS A 72 10.71 -5.84 10.28
CA LYS A 72 9.46 -5.11 10.55
C LYS A 72 8.22 -5.98 10.44
N LEU A 73 8.16 -6.86 9.43
CA LEU A 73 7.07 -7.82 9.26
C LEU A 73 7.00 -8.79 10.45
N ARG A 74 8.15 -9.29 10.92
CA ARG A 74 8.24 -10.23 12.05
C ARG A 74 7.63 -9.65 13.33
N HIS A 75 7.80 -8.35 13.56
CA HIS A 75 7.21 -7.64 14.69
C HIS A 75 5.82 -7.06 14.40
N ALA A 76 5.25 -7.34 13.22
CA ALA A 76 3.95 -6.83 12.76
C ALA A 76 3.85 -5.29 12.80
N GLU A 77 4.93 -4.57 12.51
CA GLU A 77 4.97 -3.10 12.55
C GLU A 77 4.04 -2.45 11.52
N PHE A 78 3.80 -3.12 10.39
CA PHE A 78 2.86 -2.67 9.36
C PHE A 78 1.39 -2.93 9.70
N GLY A 79 1.14 -3.60 10.83
CA GLY A 79 -0.19 -3.98 11.29
C GLY A 79 -0.54 -5.42 10.94
N ARG A 80 -1.85 -5.69 10.97
CA ARG A 80 -2.41 -7.04 10.87
C ARG A 80 -3.63 -7.05 9.95
N CYS A 81 -3.89 -8.21 9.33
CA CYS A 81 -4.99 -8.38 8.40
C CYS A 81 -6.34 -8.16 9.12
N PRO A 82 -7.26 -7.35 8.56
CA PRO A 82 -8.55 -7.09 9.17
C PRO A 82 -9.51 -8.30 9.08
N ARG A 83 -9.23 -9.26 8.19
CA ARG A 83 -10.06 -10.46 8.05
C ARG A 83 -9.88 -11.36 9.28
N VAL A 84 -10.95 -11.58 10.03
CA VAL A 84 -10.96 -12.39 11.26
C VAL A 84 -10.35 -13.79 11.05
N LEU A 85 -10.69 -14.45 9.94
CA LEU A 85 -10.21 -15.79 9.61
C LEU A 85 -8.73 -15.82 9.15
N CYS A 86 -8.09 -14.66 9.01
CA CYS A 86 -6.63 -14.57 8.87
C CYS A 86 -5.89 -14.64 10.20
N HIS A 87 -6.58 -14.74 11.34
CA HIS A 87 -5.99 -14.91 12.68
C HIS A 87 -4.85 -13.92 12.94
N ASN A 88 -5.10 -12.62 12.72
CA ASN A 88 -4.14 -11.57 13.02
C ASN A 88 -2.80 -11.67 12.25
N GLN A 89 -2.81 -12.28 11.06
CA GLN A 89 -1.66 -12.33 10.14
C GLN A 89 -1.02 -10.95 9.95
N ALA A 90 0.30 -10.87 10.11
CA ALA A 90 1.06 -9.66 9.79
C ALA A 90 1.02 -9.35 8.29
N VAL A 91 0.87 -8.07 7.93
CA VAL A 91 0.69 -7.59 6.56
C VAL A 91 1.91 -6.80 6.09
N LEU A 92 1.99 -6.56 4.78
CA LEU A 92 3.06 -5.79 4.14
C LEU A 92 2.48 -4.56 3.44
N PRO A 93 3.16 -3.41 3.46
CA PRO A 93 2.75 -2.26 2.67
C PRO A 93 2.90 -2.55 1.16
N ILE A 94 1.98 -2.04 0.35
CA ILE A 94 1.98 -2.18 -1.11
C ILE A 94 1.46 -0.92 -1.77
N GLY A 95 2.09 -0.53 -2.89
CA GLY A 95 1.55 0.45 -3.83
C GLY A 95 0.65 -0.23 -4.85
N LEU A 96 -0.50 0.37 -5.18
CA LEU A 96 -1.34 -0.10 -6.29
C LEU A 96 -0.91 0.47 -7.66
N ALA A 97 0.03 1.40 -7.64
CA ALA A 97 0.69 1.97 -8.81
C ALA A 97 2.09 2.43 -8.39
N ASP A 98 3.01 2.45 -9.36
CA ASP A 98 4.38 2.95 -9.16
C ASP A 98 4.52 4.44 -9.52
N VAL A 99 3.43 5.07 -9.99
CA VAL A 99 3.36 6.50 -10.29
C VAL A 99 2.90 7.26 -9.04
N ALA A 100 3.72 8.19 -8.56
CA ALA A 100 3.40 9.02 -7.41
C ALA A 100 2.20 9.93 -7.65
N GLY A 101 1.50 10.29 -6.57
CA GLY A 101 0.30 11.10 -6.54
C GLY A 101 -0.99 10.36 -6.91
N LEU A 102 -0.91 9.10 -7.36
CA LEU A 102 -2.09 8.40 -7.87
C LEU A 102 -2.93 7.74 -6.77
N ARG A 103 -2.29 6.98 -5.88
CA ARG A 103 -2.99 6.24 -4.81
C ARG A 103 -2.14 6.17 -3.55
N ALA A 104 -2.80 6.23 -2.41
CA ALA A 104 -2.17 5.98 -1.12
C ALA A 104 -1.70 4.53 -0.97
N VAL A 105 -0.83 4.30 0.00
CA VAL A 105 -0.34 2.98 0.37
C VAL A 105 -1.49 2.10 0.89
N MET A 106 -1.44 0.83 0.49
CA MET A 106 -2.35 -0.21 0.95
C MET A 106 -1.58 -1.31 1.69
N LEU A 107 -2.29 -2.26 2.28
CA LEU A 107 -1.72 -3.37 3.03
C LEU A 107 -2.06 -4.70 2.37
N TYR A 108 -1.05 -5.42 1.89
CA TYR A 108 -1.16 -6.77 1.35
C TYR A 108 -1.06 -7.83 2.47
N CYS A 109 -2.00 -8.76 2.51
CA CYS A 109 -1.97 -9.90 3.42
C CYS A 109 -1.44 -11.16 2.71
N PRO A 110 -0.31 -11.75 3.14
CA PRO A 110 0.23 -12.96 2.52
C PRO A 110 -0.64 -14.21 2.77
N ARG A 111 -1.56 -14.18 3.74
CA ARG A 111 -2.42 -15.32 4.08
C ARG A 111 -3.66 -15.43 3.22
N CYS A 112 -4.41 -14.35 3.03
CA CYS A 112 -5.58 -14.33 2.15
C CYS A 112 -5.30 -13.77 0.75
N GLU A 113 -4.08 -13.27 0.49
CA GLU A 113 -3.64 -12.74 -0.81
C GLU A 113 -4.50 -11.59 -1.33
N ASP A 114 -4.89 -10.72 -0.41
CA ASP A 114 -5.80 -9.62 -0.69
C ASP A 114 -5.27 -8.32 -0.07
N VAL A 115 -5.76 -7.19 -0.56
CA VAL A 115 -5.25 -5.85 -0.27
C VAL A 115 -6.28 -5.04 0.51
N TYR A 116 -5.83 -4.41 1.58
CA TYR A 116 -6.67 -3.69 2.54
C TYR A 116 -6.22 -2.25 2.72
N ALA A 117 -7.17 -1.37 3.02
CA ALA A 117 -6.84 -0.01 3.44
C ALA A 117 -6.19 -0.03 4.84
N PRO A 118 -5.18 0.80 5.10
CA PRO A 118 -4.61 0.93 6.43
C PRO A 118 -5.65 1.51 7.41
N PRO A 119 -5.74 1.01 8.66
CA PRO A 119 -6.79 1.42 9.60
C PRO A 119 -6.60 2.85 10.12
N ALA A 120 -5.35 3.33 10.21
CA ALA A 120 -5.04 4.66 10.70
C ALA A 120 -5.00 5.67 9.54
N ARG A 121 -5.81 6.74 9.64
CA ARG A 121 -5.92 7.80 8.63
C ARG A 121 -4.56 8.42 8.24
N ARG A 122 -3.64 8.55 9.19
CA ARG A 122 -2.28 9.07 8.92
C ARG A 122 -1.50 8.25 7.88
N HIS A 123 -1.70 6.94 7.83
CA HIS A 123 -1.02 6.07 6.86
C HIS A 123 -1.68 6.17 5.48
N ALA A 124 -2.97 6.49 5.41
CA ALA A 124 -3.68 6.74 4.15
C ALA A 124 -3.24 8.05 3.45
N LEU A 125 -2.42 8.88 4.11
CA LEU A 125 -1.80 10.06 3.48
C LEU A 125 -0.44 9.75 2.86
N VAL A 126 0.11 8.55 3.09
CA VAL A 126 1.40 8.13 2.52
C VAL A 126 1.16 7.58 1.12
N ASP A 127 1.96 8.02 0.16
CA ASP A 127 1.88 7.56 -1.22
C ASP A 127 2.25 6.07 -1.34
N GLY A 128 1.46 5.31 -2.10
CA GLY A 128 1.72 3.89 -2.35
C GLY A 128 2.93 3.67 -3.25
N ALA A 129 3.24 4.61 -4.15
CA ALA A 129 4.39 4.53 -5.05
C ALA A 129 5.70 4.43 -4.27
N TYR A 130 5.76 4.94 -3.02
CA TYR A 130 6.94 4.86 -2.16
C TYR A 130 7.25 3.46 -1.64
N PHE A 131 6.35 2.50 -1.81
CA PHE A 131 6.59 1.08 -1.54
C PHE A 131 6.64 0.26 -2.83
N GLY A 132 5.94 0.74 -3.87
CA GLY A 132 5.86 0.09 -5.17
C GLY A 132 4.91 -1.10 -5.18
N THR A 133 4.60 -1.55 -6.39
CA THR A 133 3.69 -2.68 -6.67
C THR A 133 4.32 -4.03 -6.39
N SER A 134 5.65 -4.12 -6.46
CA SER A 134 6.39 -5.38 -6.48
C SER A 134 6.92 -5.84 -5.12
N PHE A 135 7.06 -4.91 -4.15
CA PHE A 135 7.80 -5.17 -2.91
C PHE A 135 7.33 -6.39 -2.11
N PRO A 136 6.03 -6.57 -1.79
CA PRO A 136 5.58 -7.73 -1.02
C PRO A 136 5.85 -9.04 -1.73
N HIS A 137 5.67 -9.06 -3.04
CA HIS A 137 5.85 -10.26 -3.88
C HIS A 137 7.32 -10.67 -3.92
N MET A 138 8.21 -9.69 -4.11
CA MET A 138 9.65 -9.94 -4.11
C MET A 138 10.15 -10.44 -2.75
N LEU A 139 9.66 -9.86 -1.66
CA LEU A 139 10.02 -10.28 -0.30
C LEU A 139 9.62 -11.74 -0.04
N LEU A 140 8.43 -12.14 -0.45
CA LEU A 140 7.93 -13.51 -0.27
C LEU A 140 8.61 -14.51 -1.21
N GLN A 141 9.05 -14.07 -2.39
CA GLN A 141 9.85 -14.89 -3.30
C GLN A 141 11.26 -15.14 -2.76
N VAL A 142 11.89 -14.13 -2.14
CA VAL A 142 13.23 -14.25 -1.54
C VAL A 142 13.20 -15.01 -0.22
N TYR A 143 12.09 -14.92 0.54
CA TYR A 143 11.91 -15.62 1.81
C TYR A 143 10.63 -16.50 1.81
N PRO A 144 10.60 -17.62 1.06
CA PRO A 144 9.42 -18.49 0.97
C PRO A 144 8.93 -19.03 2.32
N GLN A 145 9.82 -19.15 3.31
CA GLN A 145 9.48 -19.58 4.68
C GLN A 145 8.52 -18.63 5.41
N LEU A 146 8.33 -17.41 4.90
CA LEU A 146 7.36 -16.45 5.42
C LEU A 146 5.93 -16.71 4.95
N MET A 147 5.75 -17.51 3.90
CA MET A 147 4.44 -17.75 3.31
C MET A 147 3.57 -18.52 4.31
N PRO A 148 2.50 -17.89 4.84
CA PRO A 148 1.63 -18.55 5.79
C PRO A 148 0.77 -19.60 5.09
N THR A 149 0.32 -20.59 5.86
CA THR A 149 -0.67 -21.56 5.37
C THR A 149 -1.98 -20.86 5.03
N LYS A 150 -2.50 -21.19 3.84
CA LYS A 150 -3.75 -20.61 3.35
C LYS A 150 -4.92 -20.99 4.26
N PRO A 151 -5.85 -20.06 4.54
CA PRO A 151 -6.99 -20.36 5.36
C PRO A 151 -7.94 -21.28 4.60
N ASN A 152 -8.17 -22.49 5.11
CA ASN A 152 -9.24 -23.37 4.60
C ASN A 152 -10.63 -22.90 5.09
N ASP A 153 -10.65 -22.17 6.20
CA ASP A 153 -11.88 -21.72 6.81
C ASP A 153 -12.47 -20.51 6.08
N ARG A 154 -13.73 -20.64 5.68
CA ARG A 154 -14.55 -19.56 5.14
C ARG A 154 -15.68 -19.25 6.11
N TYR A 155 -16.07 -17.98 6.20
CA TYR A 155 -17.22 -17.59 7.00
C TYR A 155 -18.48 -18.29 6.46
N ILE A 156 -19.20 -18.96 7.37
CA ILE A 156 -20.46 -19.64 7.05
C ILE A 156 -21.59 -18.82 7.68
N PRO A 157 -22.36 -18.07 6.89
CA PRO A 157 -23.46 -17.28 7.42
C PRO A 157 -24.57 -18.18 7.96
N ARG A 158 -25.13 -17.80 9.11
CA ARG A 158 -26.19 -18.55 9.79
C ARG A 158 -27.30 -17.65 10.27
N ILE A 159 -28.54 -18.13 10.19
CA ILE A 159 -29.74 -17.48 10.74
C ILE A 159 -30.38 -18.50 11.70
N PHE A 160 -30.58 -18.11 12.97
CA PHE A 160 -31.05 -19.01 14.04
C PHE A 160 -30.25 -20.34 14.14
N GLY A 161 -28.95 -20.30 13.82
CA GLY A 161 -28.05 -21.47 13.84
C GLY A 161 -28.03 -22.29 12.53
N PHE A 162 -29.01 -22.11 11.64
CA PHE A 162 -29.07 -22.80 10.36
C PHE A 162 -28.18 -22.13 9.31
N LYS A 163 -27.45 -22.93 8.53
CA LYS A 163 -26.66 -22.42 7.41
C LYS A 163 -27.61 -21.86 6.35
N ILE A 164 -27.28 -20.70 5.79
CA ILE A 164 -28.01 -20.19 4.63
C ILE A 164 -27.66 -21.08 3.43
N HIS A 165 -28.68 -21.59 2.74
CA HIS A 165 -28.51 -22.42 1.55
C HIS A 165 -28.16 -21.56 0.33
N GLN A 166 -27.42 -22.10 -0.63
CA GLN A 166 -26.95 -21.37 -1.83
C GLN A 166 -28.11 -20.82 -2.68
N THR A 167 -29.26 -21.49 -2.71
CA THR A 167 -30.46 -20.99 -3.39
C THR A 167 -30.93 -19.63 -2.86
N ALA A 168 -30.67 -19.30 -1.59
CA ALA A 168 -30.98 -17.97 -1.07
C ALA A 168 -30.08 -16.87 -1.67
N ASP A 169 -28.86 -17.20 -2.10
CA ASP A 169 -27.98 -16.28 -2.81
C ASP A 169 -28.42 -16.10 -4.26
N GLU A 170 -28.82 -17.19 -4.93
CA GLU A 170 -29.39 -17.16 -6.28
C GLU A 170 -30.70 -16.35 -6.33
N GLN A 171 -31.58 -16.54 -5.35
CA GLN A 171 -32.85 -15.83 -5.28
C GLN A 171 -32.67 -14.33 -5.03
N ARG A 172 -31.71 -13.94 -4.17
CA ARG A 172 -31.32 -12.52 -4.01
C ARG A 172 -30.81 -11.89 -5.30
N LYS A 173 -30.02 -12.63 -6.09
CA LYS A 173 -29.54 -12.16 -7.40
C LYS A 173 -30.70 -12.00 -8.40
N GLN A 174 -31.64 -12.96 -8.42
CA GLN A 174 -32.83 -12.90 -9.27
C GLN A 174 -33.74 -11.73 -8.90
N ASP A 175 -33.93 -11.45 -7.61
CA ASP A 175 -34.71 -10.31 -7.13
C ASP A 175 -34.07 -8.97 -7.56
N GLN A 176 -32.75 -8.82 -7.42
CA GLN A 176 -32.03 -7.63 -7.89
C GLN A 176 -32.18 -7.43 -9.40
N LEU A 177 -32.05 -8.50 -10.20
CA LEU A 177 -32.26 -8.43 -11.65
C LEU A 177 -33.70 -8.02 -11.97
N ARG A 178 -34.69 -8.60 -11.30
CA ARG A 178 -36.10 -8.24 -11.48
C ARG A 178 -36.35 -6.77 -11.14
N ASP A 179 -35.80 -6.26 -10.05
CA ASP A 179 -35.99 -4.87 -9.63
C ASP A 179 -35.32 -3.89 -10.60
N SER A 180 -34.14 -4.24 -11.11
CA SER A 180 -33.49 -3.46 -12.19
C SER A 180 -34.31 -3.45 -13.48
N GLN A 181 -34.95 -4.57 -13.85
CA GLN A 181 -35.83 -4.64 -15.00
C GLN A 181 -37.09 -3.80 -14.81
N LYS A 182 -37.70 -3.82 -13.62
CA LYS A 182 -38.84 -2.96 -13.29
C LYS A 182 -38.48 -1.48 -13.42
N GLN A 183 -37.33 -1.06 -12.88
CA GLN A 183 -36.83 0.30 -13.03
C GLN A 183 -36.64 0.68 -14.51
N ARG A 184 -36.04 -0.21 -15.32
CA ARG A 184 -35.88 0.01 -16.76
C ARG A 184 -37.23 0.09 -17.50
N LEU A 185 -38.24 -0.67 -17.08
CA LEU A 185 -39.56 -0.60 -17.71
C LEU A 185 -40.29 0.70 -17.38
N LEU A 186 -40.10 1.23 -16.16
CA LEU A 186 -40.66 2.53 -15.76
C LEU A 186 -40.10 3.69 -16.60
N THR A 187 -38.84 3.60 -17.05
CA THR A 187 -38.24 4.62 -17.94
C THR A 187 -38.81 4.63 -19.36
N TYR A 188 -39.57 3.60 -19.76
CA TYR A 188 -40.24 3.56 -21.08
C TYR A 188 -41.71 4.00 -21.01
N THR A 189 -42.23 4.27 -19.81
CA THR A 189 -43.61 4.70 -19.58
C THR A 189 -43.74 6.21 -19.34
N GLU A 190 -42.63 6.96 -19.42
CA GLU A 190 -42.57 8.43 -19.57
C GLU A 190 -42.41 8.79 -21.05
#